data_AF-A0A349PDJ2-F1
#
_entry.id   AF-A0A349PDJ2-F1
#
_cell.length_a   1.000
_cell.length_b   1.000
_cell.length_c   1.000
_cell.angle_alpha   90.00
_cell.angle_beta   90.00
_cell.angle_gamma   90.00
#
_symmetry.space_group_name_H-M   'P 1'
#
loop_
_entity.id
_entity.type
_entity.pdbx_description
1 polymer ?
#
loop_
_entity_poly.entity_id
_entity_poly.type
_entity_poly.pdbx_seq_one_letter_code
_entity_poly.pdbx_strand_id
1 'polypeptide(L)'
;MMTDKLSAARAKIDVLDKKLAVLLARRFTLAAPLKELKNRATDLARERQVIRNARHNAGKPAFRAGAAAVFSEIIRQSKKLQSSK
;
A
#
# COMPACT_ATOMS: atom_id res chain seq x y z
N MET A 1 6.63 -11.57 -32.41
CA MET A 1 5.73 -12.62 -31.86
C MET A 1 5.89 -12.86 -30.35
N MET A 2 7.09 -13.15 -29.79
CA MET A 2 7.29 -13.19 -28.31
C MET A 2 7.24 -11.77 -27.68
N THR A 3 7.77 -10.78 -28.39
CA THR A 3 7.79 -9.36 -28.05
C THR A 3 6.39 -8.79 -27.80
N ASP A 4 5.39 -9.26 -28.53
CA ASP A 4 4.07 -8.65 -28.55
C ASP A 4 3.24 -9.07 -27.34
N LYS A 5 3.35 -10.35 -26.94
CA LYS A 5 2.71 -10.86 -25.70
C LYS A 5 3.32 -10.23 -24.45
N LEU A 6 4.65 -10.08 -24.41
CA LEU A 6 5.34 -9.43 -23.31
C LEU A 6 4.96 -7.95 -23.20
N SER A 7 4.91 -7.24 -24.33
CA SER A 7 4.52 -5.82 -24.37
C SER A 7 3.07 -5.63 -23.93
N ALA A 8 2.16 -6.49 -24.37
CA ALA A 8 0.76 -6.46 -23.94
C ALA A 8 0.61 -6.74 -22.43
N ALA A 9 1.39 -7.66 -21.86
CA ALA A 9 1.40 -7.93 -20.43
C ALA A 9 1.92 -6.72 -19.63
N ARG A 10 3.01 -6.10 -20.08
CA ARG A 10 3.56 -4.88 -19.46
C ARG A 10 2.57 -3.72 -19.48
N ALA A 11 1.91 -3.48 -20.61
CA ALA A 11 0.88 -2.43 -20.69
C ALA A 11 -0.27 -2.64 -19.69
N LYS A 12 -0.66 -3.90 -19.43
CA LYS A 12 -1.66 -4.21 -18.39
C LYS A 12 -1.14 -3.92 -16.98
N ILE A 13 0.14 -4.21 -16.72
CA ILE A 13 0.80 -3.89 -15.44
C ILE A 13 0.87 -2.37 -15.27
N ASP A 14 1.29 -1.61 -16.28
CA ASP A 14 1.39 -0.15 -16.21
C ASP A 14 0.05 0.52 -15.88
N VAL A 15 -1.05 0.00 -16.46
CA VAL A 15 -2.40 0.47 -16.15
C VAL A 15 -2.77 0.18 -14.69
N LEU A 16 -2.40 -0.99 -14.17
CA LEU A 16 -2.61 -1.34 -12.77
C LEU A 16 -1.79 -0.43 -11.85
N ASP A 17 -0.52 -0.19 -12.18
CA ASP A 17 0.40 0.63 -11.38
C ASP A 17 -0.04 2.08 -11.31
N LYS A 18 -0.54 2.64 -12.42
CA LYS A 18 -1.18 3.97 -12.43
C LYS A 18 -2.36 4.05 -11.45
N LYS A 19 -3.21 3.01 -11.41
CA LYS A 19 -4.33 2.94 -10.46
C LYS A 19 -3.84 2.82 -9.02
N LEU A 20 -2.82 1.99 -8.78
CA LEU A 20 -2.20 1.85 -7.46
C LEU A 20 -1.62 3.17 -6.96
N ALA A 21 -0.92 3.93 -7.80
CA ALA A 21 -0.38 5.23 -7.44
C ALA A 21 -1.48 6.22 -6.98
N VAL A 22 -2.60 6.29 -7.71
CA VAL A 22 -3.74 7.14 -7.34
C VAL A 22 -4.37 6.69 -6.02
N LEU A 23 -4.53 5.38 -5.81
CA LEU A 23 -5.06 4.84 -4.56
C LEU A 23 -4.14 5.13 -3.37
N LEU A 24 -2.83 5.04 -3.56
CA LEU A 24 -1.84 5.39 -2.55
C LEU A 24 -1.91 6.87 -2.17
N ALA A 25 -1.98 7.78 -3.16
CA ALA A 25 -2.13 9.21 -2.92
C ALA A 25 -3.39 9.54 -2.10
N ARG A 26 -4.53 8.93 -2.48
CA ARG A 26 -5.80 9.07 -1.73
C ARG A 26 -5.66 8.57 -0.30
N ARG A 27 -5.05 7.39 -0.11
CA ARG A 27 -4.80 6.82 1.22
C ARG A 27 -3.94 7.74 2.09
N PHE A 28 -2.89 8.33 1.54
CA PHE A 28 -2.03 9.25 2.27
C PHE A 28 -2.73 10.57 2.61
N THR A 29 -3.56 11.08 1.70
CA THR A 29 -4.40 12.27 1.95
C THR A 29 -5.33 12.05 3.14
N LEU A 30 -5.94 10.86 3.24
CA LEU A 30 -6.77 10.48 4.39
C LEU A 30 -5.96 10.29 5.67
N ALA A 31 -4.73 9.79 5.57
CA ALA A 31 -3.90 9.50 6.73
C ALA A 31 -3.23 10.75 7.33
N ALA A 32 -2.83 11.71 6.51
CA ALA A 32 -2.08 12.90 6.94
C ALA A 32 -2.74 13.70 8.08
N PRO A 33 -4.03 14.10 8.00
CA PRO A 33 -4.66 14.91 9.05
C PRO A 33 -4.91 14.14 10.35
N LEU A 34 -4.87 12.80 10.32
CA LEU A 34 -5.12 11.99 11.52
C LEU A 34 -4.06 12.17 12.62
N LYS A 35 -2.94 12.86 12.35
CA LYS A 35 -1.98 13.25 13.40
C LYS A 35 -2.67 14.07 14.50
N GLU A 36 -3.55 14.99 14.13
CA GLU A 36 -4.22 15.90 15.07
C GLU A 36 -5.17 15.14 16.01
N LEU A 37 -5.69 14.01 15.55
CA LEU A 37 -6.58 13.14 16.32
C LEU A 37 -5.86 12.09 17.16
N LYS A 38 -4.52 12.03 17.06
CA LYS A 38 -3.73 10.96 17.67
C LYS A 38 -2.69 11.52 18.63
N ASN A 39 -2.74 11.05 19.88
CA ASN A 39 -1.69 11.33 20.86
C ASN A 39 -0.33 10.75 20.46
N ARG A 40 -0.30 9.72 19.60
CA ARG A 40 0.93 9.08 19.08
C ARG A 40 0.74 8.67 17.61
N ALA A 41 1.78 8.86 16.80
CA ALA A 41 1.78 8.44 15.40
C ALA A 41 1.70 6.90 15.21
N THR A 42 2.22 6.13 16.18
CA THR A 42 2.24 4.67 16.14
C THR A 42 1.03 4.08 16.86
N ASP A 43 0.32 3.19 16.17
CA ASP A 43 -0.74 2.33 16.72
C ASP A 43 -0.49 0.88 16.27
N LEU A 44 0.16 0.10 17.14
CA LEU A 44 0.59 -1.26 16.82
C LEU A 44 -0.58 -2.21 16.53
N ALA A 45 -1.71 -2.04 17.22
CA ALA A 45 -2.88 -2.87 17.01
C ALA A 45 -3.46 -2.62 15.61
N ARG A 46 -3.61 -1.33 15.25
CA ARG A 46 -4.08 -0.93 13.92
C ARG A 46 -3.14 -1.36 12.81
N GLU A 47 -1.82 -1.22 13.00
CA GLU A 47 -0.79 -1.61 12.03
C GLU A 47 -0.83 -3.13 11.77
N ARG A 48 -0.87 -3.95 12.83
CA ARG A 48 -1.03 -5.40 12.72
C ARG A 48 -2.31 -5.77 11.96
N GLN A 49 -3.41 -5.06 12.20
CA GLN A 49 -4.65 -5.29 11.48
C GLN A 49 -4.55 -4.95 9.99
N VAL A 50 -3.88 -3.85 9.61
CA VAL A 50 -3.62 -3.53 8.19
C VAL A 50 -2.88 -4.68 7.51
N ILE A 51 -1.79 -5.17 8.12
CA ILE A 51 -0.95 -6.23 7.55
C ILE A 51 -1.75 -7.54 7.43
N ARG A 52 -2.55 -7.87 8.45
CA ARG A 52 -3.44 -9.05 8.42
C ARG A 52 -4.43 -8.96 7.26
N ASN A 53 -5.07 -7.80 7.09
CA ASN A 53 -6.01 -7.56 5.99
C ASN A 53 -5.31 -7.65 4.64
N ALA A 54 -4.10 -7.11 4.50
CA ALA A 54 -3.32 -7.20 3.26
C ALA A 54 -3.00 -8.66 2.89
N ARG A 55 -2.57 -9.47 3.86
CA ARG A 55 -2.33 -10.91 3.66
C ARG A 55 -3.59 -11.66 3.25
N HIS A 56 -4.73 -11.36 3.88
CA HIS A 56 -6.00 -11.99 3.56
C HIS A 56 -6.44 -11.65 2.12
N ASN A 57 -6.43 -10.36 1.78
CA ASN A 57 -6.89 -9.88 0.47
C ASN A 57 -5.94 -10.20 -0.69
N ALA A 58 -4.67 -10.53 -0.41
CA ALA A 58 -3.75 -11.03 -1.44
C ALA A 58 -4.17 -12.39 -2.02
N GLY A 59 -5.07 -13.11 -1.34
CA GLY A 59 -5.61 -14.40 -1.78
C GLY A 59 -4.55 -15.50 -1.70
N LYS A 60 -3.82 -15.68 -2.81
CA LYS A 60 -2.86 -16.80 -2.98
C LYS A 60 -1.76 -16.75 -1.92
N PRO A 61 -1.41 -17.89 -1.27
CA PRO A 61 -0.33 -17.95 -0.29
C PRO A 61 0.98 -17.33 -0.76
N ALA A 62 1.35 -17.56 -2.02
CA ALA A 62 2.56 -17.00 -2.63
C ALA A 62 2.62 -15.46 -2.63
N PHE A 63 1.46 -14.77 -2.62
CA PHE A 63 1.41 -13.30 -2.68
C PHE A 63 1.34 -12.64 -1.30
N ARG A 64 1.04 -13.42 -0.24
CA ARG A 64 0.79 -12.89 1.10
C ARG A 64 2.00 -12.20 1.69
N ALA A 65 3.20 -12.78 1.53
CA ALA A 65 4.44 -12.21 2.03
C ALA A 65 4.77 -10.88 1.33
N GLY A 66 4.66 -10.84 0.00
CA GLY A 66 4.86 -9.63 -0.79
C GLY A 66 3.87 -8.53 -0.44
N ALA A 67 2.57 -8.85 -0.33
CA ALA A 67 1.55 -7.89 0.09
C ALA A 67 1.82 -7.34 1.51
N ALA A 68 2.22 -8.19 2.45
CA ALA A 68 2.57 -7.76 3.79
C ALA A 68 3.75 -6.77 3.79
N ALA A 69 4.81 -7.04 3.02
CA ALA A 69 5.98 -6.17 2.94
C ALA A 69 5.62 -4.80 2.34
N VAL A 70 4.86 -4.77 1.24
CA VAL A 70 4.39 -3.52 0.63
C VAL A 70 3.53 -2.71 1.61
N PHE A 71 2.60 -3.35 2.32
CA PHE A 71 1.76 -2.65 3.28
C PHE A 71 2.53 -2.14 4.52
N SER A 72 3.58 -2.84 4.96
CA SER A 72 4.49 -2.33 5.99
C SER A 72 5.18 -1.03 5.55
N GLU A 73 5.64 -0.98 4.30
CA GLU A 73 6.25 0.22 3.73
C GLU A 73 5.23 1.38 3.60
N ILE A 74 4.01 1.09 3.14
CA ILE A 74 2.92 2.08 3.08
C ILE A 74 2.62 2.65 4.47
N ILE A 75 2.57 1.82 5.51
CA ILE A 75 2.40 2.27 6.91
C ILE A 75 3.55 3.17 7.32
N ARG A 76 4.80 2.78 7.04
CA ARG A 76 5.99 3.56 7.36
C ARG A 76 5.94 4.95 6.72
N GLN A 77 5.57 5.03 5.44
CA GLN A 77 5.43 6.31 4.74
C GLN A 77 4.28 7.16 5.29
N SER A 78 3.16 6.53 5.66
CA SER A 78 2.04 7.25 6.29
C SER A 78 2.47 7.94 7.59
N LYS A 79 3.25 7.24 8.42
CA LYS A 79 3.79 7.81 9.66
C LYS A 79 4.75 8.96 9.38
N LYS A 80 5.63 8.84 8.38
CA LYS A 80 6.52 9.93 7.95
C LYS A 80 5.76 11.16 7.50
N LEU A 81 4.68 10.98 6.73
CA LEU A 81 3.84 12.08 6.26
C LEU A 81 3.06 12.73 7.41
N GLN A 82 2.67 11.97 8.43
CA GLN A 82 2.09 12.51 9.65
C GLN A 82 3.12 13.30 10.46
N SER A 83 4.35 12.80 10.60
CA SER A 83 5.40 13.52 11.34
C SER A 83 5.95 14.75 10.60
N SER A 84 5.88 14.77 9.27
CA SER A 84 6.39 15.85 8.42
C SER A 84 5.35 16.96 8.28
N LYS A 85 5.16 17.74 9.35
CA LYS A 85 4.55 19.08 9.39
C LYS A 85 4.57 19.56 10.84
#